data_AF-A0A6N3AH58-F1
#
_entry.id   AF-A0A6N3AH58-F1
#
_cell.length_a   1.000
_cell.length_b   1.000
_cell.length_c   1.000
_cell.angle_alpha   90.00
_cell.angle_beta   90.00
_cell.angle_gamma   90.00
#
_symmetry.space_group_name_H-M   'P 1'
#
loop_
_entity.id
_entity.type
_entity.pdbx_description
1 polymer ?
#
loop_
_entity_poly.entity_id
_entity_poly.type
_entity_poly.pdbx_seq_one_letter_code
_entity_poly.pdbx_strand_id
1 'polypeptide(L)'
;MRWFKYCKFLMVCCLIAVFSGCEEDDDYRGYMLSGRWFGNLGMMVDGQPAIGSDLEFIPQDYGGYTQGYGYETDYYYGWRGRVEIVEHYFTWTVRDGIIYLRFDNPELDCNIRDYSLSPDYFEGYMDGVYSSTWFTLRNYERYWNDYGYWSAGYSYRNGADVRSDSVQVYKKIPKCVRTVNVDSFMQVSK
;
A
#
# COMPACT_ATOMS: atom_id res chain seq x y z
N MET A 1 15.12 -4.34 52.37
CA MET A 1 14.19 -3.78 51.36
C MET A 1 14.91 -2.78 50.45
N ARG A 2 15.78 -3.24 49.55
CA ARG A 2 16.54 -2.36 48.63
C ARG A 2 16.72 -2.95 47.22
N TRP A 3 15.89 -3.92 46.85
CA TRP A 3 15.93 -4.60 45.54
C TRP A 3 14.74 -4.29 44.63
N PHE A 4 13.64 -3.76 45.16
CA PHE A 4 12.41 -3.50 44.39
C PHE A 4 12.44 -2.24 43.52
N LYS A 5 13.50 -1.41 43.58
CA LYS A 5 13.57 -0.15 42.82
C LYS A 5 14.19 -0.28 41.43
N TYR A 6 14.93 -1.36 41.14
CA TYR A 6 15.62 -1.54 39.86
C TYR A 6 14.78 -2.27 38.80
N CYS A 7 13.74 -3.03 39.20
CA CYS A 7 12.86 -3.71 38.24
C CYS A 7 11.96 -2.76 37.43
N LYS A 8 11.61 -1.58 37.97
CA LYS A 8 10.75 -0.63 37.24
C LYS A 8 11.48 0.10 36.11
N PHE A 9 12.80 0.30 36.22
CA PHE A 9 13.59 0.99 35.19
C PHE A 9 13.91 0.07 33.99
N LEU A 10 14.10 -1.23 34.25
CA LEU A 10 14.37 -2.22 33.20
C LEU A 10 13.16 -2.49 32.30
N MET A 11 11.94 -2.40 32.85
CA MET A 11 10.70 -2.59 32.09
C MET A 11 10.40 -1.45 31.10
N VAL A 12 10.87 -0.23 31.39
CA VAL A 12 10.69 0.94 30.52
C VAL A 12 11.65 0.90 29.32
N CYS A 13 12.88 0.39 29.49
CA CYS A 13 13.79 0.21 28.36
C CYS A 13 13.33 -0.88 27.38
N CYS A 14 12.68 -1.95 27.86
CA CYS A 14 12.09 -2.95 26.97
C CYS A 14 10.91 -2.39 26.16
N LEU A 15 10.09 -1.50 26.73
CA LEU A 15 9.01 -0.84 25.99
C LEU A 15 9.54 0.08 24.87
N ILE A 16 10.66 0.77 25.09
CA ILE A 16 11.28 1.64 24.08
C ILE A 16 11.88 0.82 22.92
N ALA A 17 12.40 -0.38 23.19
CA ALA A 17 12.92 -1.28 22.16
C ALA A 17 11.82 -1.93 21.29
N VAL A 18 10.57 -1.98 21.76
CA VAL A 18 9.43 -2.44 20.93
C VAL A 18 9.03 -1.37 19.91
N PHE A 19 9.17 -0.08 20.24
CA PHE A 19 8.84 1.01 19.33
C PHE A 19 9.83 1.18 18.16
N SER A 20 11.10 0.82 18.34
CA SER A 20 12.10 0.89 17.25
C SER A 20 11.92 -0.21 16.19
N GLY A 21 11.22 -1.30 16.52
CA GLY A 21 10.96 -2.37 15.55
C GLY A 21 9.91 -2.00 14.49
N CYS A 22 8.94 -1.15 14.83
CA CYS A 22 7.88 -0.78 13.89
C CYS A 22 8.38 0.07 12.71
N GLU A 23 9.30 1.00 12.97
CA GLU A 23 9.87 1.86 11.92
C GLU A 23 10.77 1.06 10.96
N GLU A 24 11.59 0.15 11.49
CA GLU A 24 12.44 -0.73 10.67
C GLU A 24 11.59 -1.73 9.85
N ASP A 25 10.53 -2.28 10.45
CA ASP A 25 9.62 -3.18 9.73
C ASP A 25 8.81 -2.45 8.64
N ASP A 26 8.36 -1.22 8.89
CA ASP A 26 7.61 -0.42 7.90
C ASP A 26 8.49 0.03 6.73
N ASP A 27 9.77 0.35 6.98
CA ASP A 27 10.72 0.63 5.92
C ASP A 27 10.98 -0.60 5.04
N TYR A 28 11.16 -1.79 5.66
CA TYR A 28 11.27 -3.04 4.90
C TYR A 28 10.00 -3.36 4.08
N ARG A 29 8.81 -3.11 4.63
CA ARG A 29 7.54 -3.26 3.90
C ARG A 29 7.47 -2.31 2.70
N GLY A 30 7.80 -1.05 2.91
CA GLY A 30 7.87 -0.06 1.84
C GLY A 30 8.89 -0.41 0.76
N TYR A 31 10.03 -0.96 1.17
CA TYR A 31 11.06 -1.46 0.26
C TYR A 31 10.52 -2.58 -0.62
N MET A 32 9.91 -3.61 -0.02
CA MET A 32 9.28 -4.71 -0.75
C MET A 32 8.17 -4.21 -1.69
N LEU A 33 7.36 -3.24 -1.24
CA LEU A 33 6.25 -2.65 -2.00
C LEU A 33 6.72 -1.88 -3.25
N SER A 34 7.92 -1.28 -3.23
CA SER A 34 8.40 -0.43 -4.33
C SER A 34 8.57 -1.18 -5.66
N GLY A 35 7.97 -0.64 -6.72
CA GLY A 35 7.88 -1.29 -8.02
C GLY A 35 6.47 -1.24 -8.62
N ARG A 36 6.26 -2.02 -9.69
CA ARG A 36 4.98 -2.11 -10.40
C ARG A 36 4.33 -3.48 -10.21
N TRP A 37 3.04 -3.47 -9.90
CA TRP A 37 2.23 -4.64 -9.59
C TRP A 37 0.97 -4.67 -10.44
N PHE A 38 0.71 -5.78 -11.13
CA PHE A 38 -0.45 -5.91 -12.01
C PHE A 38 -1.36 -7.06 -11.57
N GLY A 39 -2.67 -6.84 -11.63
CA GLY A 39 -3.65 -7.88 -11.35
C GLY A 39 -5.06 -7.34 -11.25
N ASN A 40 -5.89 -7.97 -10.43
CA ASN A 40 -7.28 -7.57 -10.25
C ASN A 40 -7.45 -6.85 -8.91
N LEU A 41 -7.76 -5.55 -8.96
CA LEU A 41 -8.10 -4.72 -7.79
C LEU A 41 -9.61 -4.58 -7.53
N GLY A 42 -10.42 -5.33 -8.28
CA GLY A 42 -11.89 -5.25 -8.22
C GLY A 42 -12.46 -3.95 -8.79
N MET A 43 -11.73 -3.29 -9.70
CA MET A 43 -12.18 -2.05 -10.31
C MET A 43 -13.32 -2.25 -11.30
N MET A 44 -14.29 -1.34 -11.21
CA MET A 44 -15.38 -1.22 -12.16
C MET A 44 -15.27 0.13 -12.89
N VAL A 45 -15.14 0.10 -14.22
CA VAL A 45 -15.10 1.29 -15.07
C VAL A 45 -16.37 1.30 -15.93
N ASP A 46 -17.16 2.35 -15.84
CA ASP A 46 -18.48 2.49 -16.50
C ASP A 46 -19.40 1.26 -16.27
N GLY A 47 -19.36 0.72 -15.06
CA GLY A 47 -20.16 -0.44 -14.66
C GLY A 47 -19.67 -1.79 -15.23
N GLN A 48 -18.52 -1.82 -15.92
CA GLN A 48 -17.85 -3.06 -16.36
C GLN A 48 -16.60 -3.33 -15.53
N PRO A 49 -16.25 -4.60 -15.25
CA PRO A 49 -15.00 -4.90 -14.56
C PRO A 49 -13.80 -4.50 -15.42
N ALA A 50 -12.78 -3.92 -14.79
CA ALA A 50 -11.49 -3.72 -15.42
C ALA A 50 -10.87 -5.07 -15.83
N ILE A 51 -10.15 -5.06 -16.95
CA ILE A 51 -9.34 -6.19 -17.44
C ILE A 51 -8.23 -6.50 -16.44
N GLY A 52 -7.67 -5.44 -15.85
CA GLY A 52 -6.67 -5.47 -14.80
C GLY A 52 -6.27 -4.04 -14.42
N SER A 53 -5.48 -3.94 -13.36
CA SER A 53 -4.99 -2.68 -12.81
C SER A 53 -3.49 -2.80 -12.52
N ASP A 54 -2.72 -1.79 -12.89
CA ASP A 54 -1.36 -1.57 -12.42
C ASP A 54 -1.39 -0.69 -11.16
N LEU A 55 -0.62 -1.06 -10.13
CA LEU A 55 -0.19 -0.16 -9.06
C LEU A 55 1.32 0.02 -9.15
N GLU A 56 1.75 1.26 -9.31
CA GLU A 56 3.16 1.64 -9.28
C GLU A 56 3.47 2.40 -7.99
N PHE A 57 4.47 1.95 -7.24
CA PHE A 57 4.93 2.56 -5.99
C PHE A 57 6.35 3.07 -6.14
N ILE A 58 6.49 4.39 -6.19
CA ILE A 58 7.77 5.10 -6.35
C ILE A 58 8.15 5.75 -5.01
N PRO A 59 9.25 5.32 -4.35
CA PRO A 59 9.75 5.98 -3.15
C PRO A 59 10.11 7.44 -3.42
N GLN A 60 9.81 8.33 -2.46
CA GLN A 60 10.12 9.76 -2.61
C GLN A 60 11.60 10.07 -2.38
N ASP A 61 12.24 9.38 -1.44
CA ASP A 61 13.58 9.72 -0.94
C ASP A 61 14.56 8.56 -1.15
N TYR A 62 15.80 8.88 -1.49
CA TYR A 62 16.87 7.88 -1.56
C TYR A 62 17.22 7.41 -0.13
N GLY A 63 17.06 6.12 0.14
CA GLY A 63 17.26 5.51 1.46
C GLY A 63 16.06 5.57 2.40
N GLY A 64 14.88 6.02 1.94
CA GLY A 64 13.64 5.98 2.71
C GLY A 64 12.50 5.39 1.90
N TYR A 65 11.85 4.34 2.44
CA TYR A 65 10.81 3.60 1.73
C TYR A 65 9.44 3.66 2.42
N THR A 66 9.30 4.39 3.52
CA THR A 66 8.00 4.49 4.22
C THR A 66 7.01 5.43 3.53
N GLN A 67 7.39 6.17 2.50
CA GLN A 67 6.51 7.08 1.78
C GLN A 67 6.94 7.32 0.33
N GLY A 68 6.00 7.73 -0.49
CA GLY A 68 6.25 8.01 -1.89
C GLY A 68 5.02 8.47 -2.65
N TYR A 69 5.11 8.37 -3.97
CA TYR A 69 4.01 8.59 -4.90
C TYR A 69 3.86 7.41 -5.85
N GLY A 70 2.78 7.41 -6.61
CA GLY A 70 2.44 6.28 -7.45
C GLY A 70 1.29 6.56 -8.39
N TYR A 71 1.00 5.56 -9.21
CA TYR A 71 -0.07 5.59 -10.19
C TYR A 71 -0.87 4.30 -10.10
N GLU A 72 -2.19 4.44 -10.17
CA GLU A 72 -3.10 3.34 -10.47
C GLU A 72 -3.56 3.49 -11.90
N THR A 73 -3.29 2.49 -12.75
CA THR A 73 -3.70 2.48 -14.16
C THR A 73 -4.64 1.31 -14.39
N ASP A 74 -5.91 1.60 -14.66
CA ASP A 74 -6.97 0.62 -14.91
C ASP A 74 -7.20 0.43 -16.40
N TYR A 75 -7.11 -0.81 -16.86
CA TYR A 75 -7.35 -1.18 -18.26
C TYR A 75 -8.77 -1.71 -18.41
N TYR A 76 -9.54 -1.17 -19.35
CA TYR A 76 -10.93 -1.60 -19.58
C TYR A 76 -11.28 -1.59 -21.07
N TYR A 77 -12.37 -2.27 -21.44
CA TYR A 77 -12.89 -2.21 -22.81
C TYR A 77 -13.82 -1.00 -22.94
N GLY A 78 -13.40 -0.01 -23.72
CA GLY A 78 -14.24 1.13 -24.08
C GLY A 78 -15.38 0.74 -25.03
N TRP A 79 -16.28 1.69 -25.30
CA TRP A 79 -17.51 1.45 -26.07
C TRP A 79 -17.29 0.89 -27.50
N ARG A 80 -16.11 1.08 -28.08
CA ARG A 80 -15.70 0.51 -29.38
C ARG A 80 -14.99 -0.84 -29.28
N GLY A 81 -14.96 -1.46 -28.10
CA GLY A 81 -14.24 -2.71 -27.84
C GLY A 81 -12.72 -2.57 -27.88
N ARG A 82 -12.19 -1.35 -27.82
CA ARG A 82 -10.75 -1.10 -27.70
C ARG A 82 -10.37 -1.07 -26.23
N VAL A 83 -9.15 -1.49 -25.93
CA VAL A 83 -8.58 -1.29 -24.59
C VAL A 83 -8.29 0.20 -24.41
N GLU A 84 -8.88 0.76 -23.37
CA GLU A 84 -8.69 2.13 -22.91
C GLU A 84 -8.15 2.10 -21.48
N ILE A 85 -7.63 3.24 -21.02
CA ILE A 85 -7.05 3.38 -19.69
C ILE A 85 -7.72 4.52 -18.93
N VAL A 86 -7.87 4.33 -17.62
CA VAL A 86 -8.06 5.40 -16.64
C VAL A 86 -6.84 5.36 -15.73
N GLU A 87 -6.29 6.51 -15.41
CA GLU A 87 -5.12 6.61 -14.54
C GLU A 87 -5.36 7.63 -13.45
N HIS A 88 -4.95 7.29 -12.22
CA HIS A 88 -5.00 8.17 -11.07
C HIS A 88 -3.64 8.25 -10.39
N TYR A 89 -3.23 9.47 -10.06
CA TYR A 89 -2.07 9.69 -9.20
C TYR A 89 -2.43 9.47 -7.74
N PHE A 90 -1.51 8.92 -6.96
CA PHE A 90 -1.63 8.88 -5.51
C PHE A 90 -0.31 9.15 -4.78
N THR A 91 -0.43 9.61 -3.55
CA THR A 91 0.65 9.52 -2.55
C THR A 91 0.44 8.29 -1.68
N TRP A 92 1.52 7.67 -1.24
CA TRP A 92 1.46 6.51 -0.36
C TRP A 92 2.36 6.66 0.86
N THR A 93 1.98 5.96 1.93
CA THR A 93 2.77 5.88 3.16
C THR A 93 2.55 4.51 3.79
N VAL A 94 3.61 3.85 4.23
CA VAL A 94 3.55 2.67 5.11
C VAL A 94 3.77 3.15 6.54
N ARG A 95 2.80 2.90 7.41
CA ARG A 95 2.92 3.22 8.83
C ARG A 95 2.03 2.32 9.66
N ASP A 96 2.59 1.78 10.74
CA ASP A 96 1.93 0.86 11.67
C ASP A 96 1.41 -0.39 10.93
N GLY A 97 2.16 -0.89 9.93
CA GLY A 97 1.74 -2.02 9.10
C GLY A 97 0.54 -1.75 8.18
N ILE A 98 0.12 -0.50 8.00
CA ILE A 98 -0.91 -0.10 7.02
C ILE A 98 -0.25 0.66 5.87
N ILE A 99 -0.62 0.30 4.64
CA ILE A 99 -0.32 1.11 3.46
C ILE A 99 -1.49 2.06 3.24
N TYR A 100 -1.25 3.36 3.35
CA TYR A 100 -2.24 4.40 3.09
C TYR A 100 -2.08 4.89 1.66
N LEU A 101 -3.15 4.83 0.86
CA LEU A 101 -3.18 5.40 -0.50
C LEU A 101 -4.06 6.64 -0.48
N ARG A 102 -3.51 7.76 -0.95
CA ARG A 102 -4.22 9.05 -1.03
C ARG A 102 -4.18 9.55 -2.46
N PHE A 103 -5.29 9.38 -3.15
CA PHE A 103 -5.43 9.65 -4.58
C PHE A 103 -5.71 11.13 -4.84
N ASP A 104 -5.48 11.54 -6.09
CA ASP A 104 -5.94 12.82 -6.62
C ASP A 104 -7.47 13.00 -6.52
N ASN A 105 -8.22 11.91 -6.57
CA ASN A 105 -9.63 11.82 -6.23
C ASN A 105 -9.82 11.16 -4.83
N PRO A 106 -10.20 11.92 -3.79
CA PRO A 106 -10.38 11.38 -2.43
C PRO A 106 -11.47 10.31 -2.29
N GLU A 107 -12.33 10.12 -3.29
CA GLU A 107 -13.28 8.99 -3.29
C GLU A 107 -12.58 7.64 -3.49
N LEU A 108 -11.40 7.65 -4.12
CA LEU A 108 -10.57 6.47 -4.35
C LEU A 108 -9.59 6.20 -3.21
N ASP A 109 -9.44 7.11 -2.24
CA ASP A 109 -8.58 6.90 -1.06
C ASP A 109 -8.84 5.51 -0.45
N CYS A 110 -7.78 4.74 -0.26
CA CYS A 110 -7.85 3.39 0.28
C CYS A 110 -6.80 3.20 1.38
N ASN A 111 -7.04 2.22 2.25
CA ASN A 111 -5.99 1.67 3.09
C ASN A 111 -5.81 0.21 2.69
N ILE A 112 -4.58 -0.29 2.61
CA ILE A 112 -4.31 -1.71 2.44
C ILE A 112 -3.92 -2.30 3.79
N ARG A 113 -4.63 -3.35 4.18
CA ARG A 113 -4.45 -4.08 5.45
C ARG A 113 -4.41 -5.58 5.18
N ASP A 114 -4.01 -6.33 6.21
CA ASP A 114 -4.01 -7.80 6.18
C ASP A 114 -3.33 -8.35 4.92
N TYR A 115 -2.16 -7.79 4.61
CA TYR A 115 -1.49 -8.02 3.35
C TYR A 115 -0.22 -8.86 3.50
N SER A 116 0.13 -9.53 2.41
CA SER A 116 1.39 -10.25 2.23
C SER A 116 2.13 -9.65 1.03
N LEU A 117 3.39 -9.29 1.25
CA LEU A 117 4.32 -8.93 0.19
C LEU A 117 5.33 -10.05 0.01
N SER A 118 5.52 -10.49 -1.21
CA SER A 118 6.60 -11.38 -1.61
C SER A 118 7.27 -10.82 -2.86
N PRO A 119 8.43 -11.36 -3.28
CA PRO A 119 9.05 -10.90 -4.51
C PRO A 119 8.12 -10.97 -5.74
N ASP A 120 7.16 -11.89 -5.74
CA ASP A 120 6.34 -12.19 -6.92
C ASP A 120 4.88 -11.76 -6.77
N TYR A 121 4.39 -11.64 -5.54
CA TYR A 121 2.98 -11.35 -5.25
C TYR A 121 2.81 -10.29 -4.18
N PHE A 122 1.80 -9.45 -4.38
CA PHE A 122 1.24 -8.55 -3.39
C PHE A 122 -0.25 -8.86 -3.26
N GLU A 123 -0.64 -9.32 -2.07
CA GLU A 123 -2.00 -9.78 -1.80
C GLU A 123 -2.50 -9.13 -0.51
N GLY A 124 -3.78 -8.82 -0.43
CA GLY A 124 -4.34 -8.20 0.76
C GLY A 124 -5.73 -7.62 0.53
N TYR A 125 -6.16 -6.80 1.48
CA TYR A 125 -7.46 -6.14 1.42
C TYR A 125 -7.30 -4.63 1.20
N MET A 126 -7.95 -4.10 0.17
CA MET A 126 -8.20 -2.67 0.04
C MET A 126 -9.46 -2.30 0.82
N ASP A 127 -9.28 -1.57 1.91
CA ASP A 127 -10.33 -1.18 2.84
C ASP A 127 -10.78 0.28 2.66
N GLY A 128 -12.09 0.46 2.71
CA GLY A 128 -12.77 1.74 2.88
C GLY A 128 -13.94 1.67 3.87
N VAL A 129 -14.68 2.78 4.01
CA VAL A 129 -15.80 2.93 4.97
C VAL A 129 -16.94 1.97 4.64
N TYR A 130 -17.10 1.61 3.37
CA TYR A 130 -18.27 0.88 2.86
C TYR A 130 -17.95 -0.51 2.30
N SER A 131 -16.67 -0.83 2.08
CA SER A 131 -16.27 -2.08 1.43
C SER A 131 -14.83 -2.46 1.78
N SER A 132 -14.57 -3.77 1.70
CA SER A 132 -13.23 -4.35 1.71
C SER A 132 -13.15 -5.29 0.51
N THR A 133 -12.12 -5.12 -0.32
CA THR A 133 -11.92 -5.90 -1.54
C THR A 133 -10.60 -6.64 -1.42
N TRP A 134 -10.65 -7.98 -1.49
CA TRP A 134 -9.44 -8.79 -1.63
C TRP A 134 -8.84 -8.61 -3.02
N PHE A 135 -7.52 -8.48 -3.09
CA PHE A 135 -6.78 -8.45 -4.35
C PHE A 135 -5.57 -9.38 -4.32
N THR A 136 -5.13 -9.74 -5.52
CA THR A 136 -3.86 -10.41 -5.78
C THR A 136 -3.21 -9.74 -6.99
N LEU A 137 -2.02 -9.19 -6.81
CA LEU A 137 -1.21 -8.58 -7.85
C LEU A 137 0.10 -9.35 -8.01
N ARG A 138 0.60 -9.42 -9.25
CA ARG A 138 1.93 -9.95 -9.58
C ARG A 138 2.91 -8.82 -9.74
N ASN A 139 4.14 -9.03 -9.28
CA ASN A 139 5.23 -8.09 -9.53
C ASN A 139 5.66 -8.15 -11.00
N TYR A 140 5.76 -6.99 -11.64
CA TYR A 140 6.26 -6.83 -13.01
C TYR A 140 7.60 -6.11 -13.07
N GLU A 141 7.83 -5.18 -12.15
CA GLU A 141 9.04 -4.37 -12.09
C GLU A 141 9.38 -4.04 -10.63
N ARG A 142 10.67 -4.01 -10.26
CA ARG A 142 11.13 -3.75 -8.89
C ARG A 142 12.05 -2.55 -8.87
N TYR A 143 11.83 -1.64 -7.92
CA TYR A 143 12.66 -0.43 -7.75
C TYR A 143 13.63 -0.52 -6.57
N TRP A 144 13.77 -1.73 -6.00
CA TRP A 144 14.51 -2.01 -4.79
C TRP A 144 15.94 -1.44 -4.79
N ASN A 145 16.67 -1.57 -5.89
CA ASN A 145 18.06 -1.13 -5.99
C ASN A 145 18.23 0.32 -6.46
N ASP A 146 17.17 0.92 -7.01
CA ASP A 146 17.26 2.24 -7.64
C ASP A 146 17.20 3.37 -6.59
N TYR A 147 16.66 3.06 -5.40
CA TYR A 147 16.44 4.02 -4.31
C TYR A 147 17.30 3.76 -3.07
N GLY A 148 18.40 3.00 -3.21
CA GLY A 148 19.54 3.10 -2.29
C GLY A 148 19.69 2.04 -1.20
N TYR A 149 18.82 1.03 -1.13
CA TYR A 149 19.05 -0.13 -0.26
C TYR A 149 19.94 -1.18 -0.95
N TRP A 150 21.25 -0.99 -0.91
CA TRP A 150 22.22 -2.00 -1.33
C TRP A 150 22.39 -3.06 -0.24
N SER A 151 21.76 -4.23 -0.42
CA SER A 151 22.12 -5.53 0.17
C SER A 151 22.58 -5.55 1.64
N ALA A 152 22.11 -4.64 2.50
CA ALA A 152 22.48 -4.61 3.90
C ALA A 152 21.57 -5.57 4.67
N GLY A 153 21.83 -6.87 4.54
CA GLY A 153 21.32 -7.91 5.44
C GLY A 153 19.87 -8.39 5.26
N TYR A 154 19.03 -7.72 4.48
CA TYR A 154 17.67 -8.19 4.22
C TYR A 154 17.68 -9.40 3.28
N SER A 155 17.48 -10.59 3.85
CA SER A 155 17.29 -11.81 3.07
C SER A 155 15.95 -11.74 2.33
N TYR A 156 16.03 -11.44 1.03
CA TYR A 156 14.99 -11.39 -0.01
C TYR A 156 14.07 -12.61 -0.14
N ARG A 157 14.22 -13.62 0.73
CA ARG A 157 13.51 -14.90 0.63
C ARG A 157 12.18 -14.95 1.36
N ASN A 158 11.93 -14.04 2.32
CA ASN A 158 10.91 -14.29 3.34
C ASN A 158 9.64 -13.43 3.22
N GLY A 159 9.55 -12.53 2.24
CA GLY A 159 8.39 -11.64 2.12
C GLY A 159 8.17 -10.76 3.36
N ALA A 160 7.01 -10.11 3.45
CA ALA A 160 6.53 -9.36 4.59
C ALA A 160 5.03 -9.60 4.77
N ASP A 161 4.67 -10.38 5.78
CA ASP A 161 3.27 -10.66 6.13
C ASP A 161 2.81 -9.72 7.25
N VAL A 162 1.59 -9.17 7.11
CA VAL A 162 0.95 -8.33 8.11
C VAL A 162 -0.44 -8.87 8.42
N ARG A 163 -0.75 -9.02 9.72
CA ARG A 163 -2.08 -9.36 10.22
C ARG A 163 -2.61 -8.24 11.10
N SER A 164 -3.88 -7.89 10.92
CA SER A 164 -4.59 -6.74 11.48
C SER A 164 -4.68 -6.74 13.02
N ASP A 165 -4.49 -7.89 13.66
CA ASP A 165 -4.46 -8.03 15.12
C ASP A 165 -3.33 -7.20 15.80
N SER A 166 -2.36 -6.66 15.05
CA SER A 166 -1.27 -5.81 15.55
C SER A 166 -1.52 -4.30 15.44
N VAL A 167 -2.60 -3.85 14.81
CA VAL A 167 -2.79 -2.42 14.48
C VAL A 167 -3.71 -1.72 15.47
N GLN A 168 -3.18 -0.74 16.21
CA GLN A 168 -4.00 0.15 17.05
C GLN A 168 -4.95 0.97 16.15
N VAL A 169 -6.24 0.68 16.30
CA VAL A 169 -7.36 1.24 15.55
C VAL A 169 -7.51 2.76 15.79
N TYR A 170 -8.11 3.45 14.80
CA TYR A 170 -8.58 4.84 14.77
C TYR A 170 -7.71 5.87 14.02
N LYS A 171 -7.62 5.69 12.70
CA LYS A 171 -7.54 6.79 11.73
C LYS A 171 -8.74 6.73 10.80
N LYS A 172 -9.21 7.90 10.33
CA LYS A 172 -10.34 8.06 9.40
C LYS A 172 -10.27 6.99 8.30
N ILE A 173 -11.25 6.09 8.29
CA ILE A 173 -11.37 5.08 7.23
C ILE A 173 -11.70 5.85 5.94
N PRO A 174 -10.98 5.61 4.84
CA PRO A 174 -11.21 6.34 3.59
C PRO A 174 -12.39 5.74 2.82
N LYS A 175 -12.86 6.35 1.73
CA LYS A 175 -14.05 5.82 1.02
C LYS A 175 -13.76 4.52 0.27
N CYS A 176 -12.63 4.47 -0.44
CA CYS A 176 -12.16 3.36 -1.28
C CYS A 176 -13.24 2.88 -2.28
N VAL A 177 -13.78 3.81 -3.08
CA VAL A 177 -14.73 3.46 -4.14
C VAL A 177 -13.95 2.77 -5.26
N ARG A 178 -14.22 1.49 -5.51
CA ARG A 178 -13.62 0.74 -6.64
C ARG A 178 -14.49 0.81 -7.89
N THR A 179 -15.01 2.00 -8.17
CA THR A 179 -15.90 2.27 -9.30
C THR A 179 -15.68 3.68 -9.83
N VAL A 180 -15.43 3.78 -11.13
CA VAL A 180 -15.17 5.03 -11.85
C VAL A 180 -16.13 5.12 -13.02
N ASN A 181 -16.80 6.26 -13.17
CA ASN A 181 -17.62 6.56 -14.35
C ASN A 181 -16.92 7.65 -15.17
N VAL A 182 -16.36 7.28 -16.33
CA VAL A 182 -15.44 8.13 -17.09
C VAL A 182 -16.16 9.36 -17.67
N ASP A 183 -17.45 9.22 -18.01
CA ASP A 183 -18.31 10.31 -18.49
C ASP A 183 -18.50 11.45 -17.46
N SER A 184 -18.36 11.16 -16.16
CA SER A 184 -18.52 12.17 -15.11
C SER A 184 -17.30 13.10 -14.97
N PHE A 185 -16.12 12.67 -15.41
CA PHE A 185 -14.88 13.46 -15.33
C PHE A 185 -14.76 14.48 -16.47
N MET A 186 -15.43 14.26 -17.60
CA MET A 186 -15.48 15.25 -18.71
C MET A 186 -16.37 16.47 -18.40
N GLN A 187 -17.13 16.46 -17.30
CA GLN A 187 -17.97 17.61 -16.91
C GLN A 187 -17.25 18.63 -16.01
N VAL A 188 -16.08 18.31 -15.47
CA VAL A 188 -15.33 19.21 -14.57
C VAL A 188 -14.33 20.10 -15.35
N SER A 189 -14.12 19.84 -16.65
CA SER A 189 -13.21 20.61 -17.52
C SER A 189 -13.93 21.58 -18.47
N LYS A 190 -14.92 22.32 -17.97
CA LYS A 190 -15.52 23.48 -18.68
C LYS A 190 -15.34 24.78 -17.91
#